data_AF-A0A6A8NKQ9-F1
#
_entry.id   AF-A0A6A8NKQ9-F1
#
_cell.length_a   1.000
_cell.length_b   1.000
_cell.length_c   1.000
_cell.angle_alpha   90.00
_cell.angle_beta   90.00
_cell.angle_gamma   90.00
#
_symmetry.space_group_name_H-M   'P 1'
#
loop_
_entity.id
_entity.type
_entity.pdbx_description
1 polymer ?
#
loop_
_entity_poly.entity_id
_entity_poly.type
_entity_poly.pdbx_seq_one_letter_code
_entity_poly.pdbx_strand_id
1 'polypeptide(L)'
;MTREKEAYERFISLFTDRFNQAFHTDYATNIFEDFENSYSYSVISNTDVYNYRVYLTIGLILLFLLLSSFFLLMNKEISLLLNNDFSLHQVLWCLLGKKKIIITFIIAGIIGGFIFMYYKEQFLYLFQMYVFLFSGIYGISLISLLLVEKIASLREAFNYIQYILFTFGLLFSLLLTVANVELATIVFSSSQLAVSHEPPKEIAGEDYHVFYPVTIGKNHVDFIYSNRFASAADQELYETLNKNGSILVNVSDYLNEENEQFGRGIKINLNYLKKFPLIDVSGRLIQITEKETHPVILIPERYRHTDLKNDLAQITEYYQEISEKEPKFLFIKNNQPIYTFIPSIPWIEHYPVVEILTLKNSTYLERNILSGEIYPPLKIKIGSLSKERLFELIEESQLRDNLQLSFPYTQTEEIAVKVLSRSFHYLIQIFLLTFFSFFLLSYVMLCIYFVYNCRKIAIFRSSGYSLFETYKDFFMMNLIKWGTTSVIFLFLIEREPKYLFNIFFFSFIDFILSVVFILSTEKKSQLLLMNGG
;
A
#
# COMPACT_ATOMS: atom_id res chain seq x y z
N MET A 1 5.19 -25.97 -23.58
CA MET A 1 6.39 -25.54 -24.35
C MET A 1 7.46 -26.63 -24.28
N THR A 2 8.38 -26.66 -25.24
CA THR A 2 9.54 -27.59 -25.24
C THR A 2 10.46 -27.36 -24.02
N ARG A 3 11.03 -28.43 -23.46
CA ARG A 3 12.06 -28.35 -22.39
C ARG A 3 13.48 -28.13 -22.95
N GLU A 4 13.64 -28.13 -24.27
CA GLU A 4 14.94 -27.97 -24.93
C GLU A 4 15.20 -26.51 -25.29
N LYS A 5 16.20 -25.91 -24.63
CA LYS A 5 16.57 -24.49 -24.79
C LYS A 5 16.83 -24.10 -26.24
N GLU A 6 17.59 -24.93 -26.97
CA GLU A 6 17.92 -24.68 -28.39
C GLU A 6 16.69 -24.70 -29.32
N ALA A 7 15.67 -25.50 -28.98
CA ALA A 7 14.44 -25.55 -29.75
C ALA A 7 13.55 -24.33 -29.46
N TYR A 8 13.57 -23.85 -28.21
CA TYR A 8 12.90 -22.62 -27.81
C TYR A 8 13.53 -21.37 -28.44
N GLU A 9 14.86 -21.23 -28.38
CA GLU A 9 15.59 -20.10 -28.97
C GLU A 9 15.35 -20.01 -30.48
N ARG A 10 15.37 -21.16 -31.18
CA ARG A 10 15.01 -21.22 -32.61
C ARG A 10 13.57 -20.79 -32.88
N PHE A 11 12.63 -21.25 -32.05
CA PHE A 11 11.22 -20.87 -32.19
C PHE A 11 11.02 -19.36 -31.98
N ILE A 12 11.58 -18.78 -30.92
CA ILE A 12 11.42 -17.35 -30.61
C ILE A 12 12.07 -16.48 -31.68
N SER A 13 13.24 -16.87 -32.20
CA SER A 13 13.89 -16.18 -33.31
C SER A 13 12.98 -16.15 -34.56
N LEU A 14 12.47 -17.31 -34.99
CA LEU A 14 11.55 -17.40 -36.13
C LEU A 14 10.23 -16.67 -35.89
N PHE A 15 9.72 -16.68 -34.66
CA PHE A 15 8.53 -15.94 -34.28
C PHE A 15 8.75 -14.43 -34.38
N THR A 16 9.87 -13.93 -33.85
CA THR A 16 10.26 -12.51 -33.88
C THR A 16 10.33 -12.01 -35.31
N ASP A 17 11.00 -12.74 -36.20
CA ASP A 17 11.12 -12.39 -37.62
C ASP A 17 9.75 -12.29 -38.30
N ARG A 18 8.89 -13.30 -38.09
CA ARG A 18 7.55 -13.33 -38.69
C ARG A 18 6.63 -12.24 -38.11
N PHE A 19 6.72 -11.98 -36.81
CA PHE A 19 5.95 -10.94 -36.15
C PHE A 19 6.32 -9.56 -36.69
N ASN A 20 7.62 -9.26 -36.72
CA ASN A 20 8.14 -8.02 -37.28
C ASN A 20 7.76 -7.83 -38.74
N GLN A 21 7.79 -8.90 -39.53
CA GLN A 21 7.35 -8.87 -40.92
C GLN A 21 5.84 -8.61 -41.07
N ALA A 22 5.01 -9.23 -40.23
CA ALA A 22 3.55 -9.11 -40.31
C ALA A 22 3.03 -7.75 -39.82
N PHE A 23 3.67 -7.18 -38.80
CA PHE A 23 3.22 -5.94 -38.15
C PHE A 23 4.08 -4.72 -38.47
N HIS A 24 5.09 -4.86 -39.34
CA HIS A 24 6.02 -3.80 -39.71
C HIS A 24 6.71 -3.16 -38.48
N THR A 25 7.23 -4.00 -37.58
CA THR A 25 7.91 -3.60 -36.35
C THR A 25 9.36 -4.07 -36.34
N ASP A 26 10.18 -3.50 -35.45
CA ASP A 26 11.61 -3.83 -35.30
C ASP A 26 11.92 -4.34 -33.87
N TYR A 27 11.10 -5.23 -33.34
CA TYR A 27 11.31 -5.78 -32.00
C TYR A 27 12.47 -6.78 -31.99
N ALA A 28 13.33 -6.69 -30.97
CA ALA A 28 14.43 -7.63 -30.78
C ALA A 28 13.94 -8.94 -30.13
N THR A 29 14.68 -10.04 -30.35
CA THR A 29 14.33 -11.39 -29.88
C THR A 29 14.14 -11.48 -28.37
N ASN A 30 14.94 -10.72 -27.60
CA ASN A 30 14.88 -10.65 -26.14
C ASN A 30 13.58 -10.07 -25.58
N ILE A 31 12.76 -9.42 -26.42
CA ILE A 31 11.41 -8.93 -26.04
C ILE A 31 10.43 -10.09 -25.94
N PHE A 32 10.63 -11.14 -26.74
CA PHE A 32 9.78 -12.33 -26.78
C PHE A 32 10.37 -13.53 -26.01
N GLU A 33 11.67 -13.48 -25.73
CA GLU A 33 12.42 -14.52 -25.05
C GLU A 33 12.28 -14.43 -23.53
N ASP A 34 11.76 -15.49 -22.90
CA ASP A 34 11.82 -15.69 -21.46
C ASP A 34 11.78 -17.19 -21.14
N PHE A 35 12.84 -17.90 -21.55
CA PHE A 35 12.95 -19.35 -21.35
C PHE A 35 13.00 -19.73 -19.86
N GLU A 36 13.63 -18.89 -19.04
CA GLU A 36 13.90 -19.16 -17.62
C GLU A 36 12.78 -18.67 -16.68
N ASN A 37 11.69 -18.10 -17.22
CA ASN A 37 10.65 -17.41 -16.43
C ASN A 37 11.25 -16.37 -15.47
N SER A 38 12.26 -15.65 -15.96
CA SER A 38 13.07 -14.72 -15.18
C SER A 38 12.39 -13.37 -14.94
N TYR A 39 11.37 -13.02 -15.73
CA TYR A 39 10.55 -11.85 -15.49
C TYR A 39 9.66 -12.06 -14.25
N SER A 40 9.66 -11.09 -13.34
CA SER A 40 8.88 -11.15 -12.12
C SER A 40 7.39 -11.11 -12.43
N TYR A 41 6.66 -12.18 -12.11
CA TYR A 41 5.21 -12.16 -12.04
C TYR A 41 4.75 -11.06 -11.08
N SER A 42 3.92 -10.14 -11.56
CA SER A 42 3.23 -9.17 -10.69
C SER A 42 2.01 -9.84 -10.09
N VAL A 43 1.73 -9.58 -8.80
CA VAL A 43 0.42 -9.91 -8.23
C VAL A 43 -0.64 -9.05 -8.94
N ILE A 44 -1.87 -9.53 -9.16
CA ILE A 44 -2.93 -8.71 -9.79
C ILE A 44 -3.19 -7.41 -9.00
N SER A 45 -2.96 -7.43 -7.69
CA SER A 45 -3.00 -6.25 -6.82
C SER A 45 -1.75 -5.35 -6.92
N ASN A 46 -0.76 -5.70 -7.74
CA ASN A 46 0.47 -4.95 -7.93
C ASN A 46 0.46 -4.27 -9.31
N THR A 47 -0.21 -3.12 -9.38
CA THR A 47 0.56 -1.97 -9.86
C THR A 47 1.82 -1.88 -9.00
N ASP A 48 2.94 -1.37 -9.50
CA ASP A 48 4.14 -1.15 -8.69
C ASP A 48 3.78 -0.13 -7.59
N VAL A 49 3.12 -0.60 -6.50
CA VAL A 49 2.22 0.19 -5.64
C VAL A 49 2.96 1.37 -5.05
N TYR A 50 4.26 1.18 -4.86
CA TYR A 50 5.08 2.09 -4.08
C TYR A 50 5.89 3.02 -4.95
N ASN A 51 5.93 2.82 -6.28
CA ASN A 51 6.74 3.60 -7.22
C ASN A 51 8.03 4.08 -6.53
N TYR A 52 8.77 3.15 -5.89
CA TYR A 52 9.69 3.48 -4.78
C TYR A 52 10.72 4.53 -5.20
N ARG A 53 11.02 4.54 -6.51
CA ARG A 53 11.84 5.52 -7.20
C ARG A 53 11.35 6.95 -6.97
N VAL A 54 10.04 7.20 -7.03
CA VAL A 54 9.41 8.49 -6.76
C VAL A 54 9.62 8.91 -5.30
N TYR A 55 9.31 8.05 -4.32
CA TYR A 55 9.50 8.39 -2.91
C TYR A 55 10.98 8.59 -2.56
N LEU A 56 11.86 7.78 -3.13
CA LEU A 56 13.30 7.90 -2.96
C LEU A 56 13.83 9.19 -3.62
N THR A 57 13.36 9.53 -4.82
CA THR A 57 13.69 10.80 -5.49
C THR A 57 13.20 12.00 -4.70
N ILE A 58 11.98 11.94 -4.17
CA ILE A 58 11.42 12.98 -3.31
C ILE A 58 12.26 13.10 -2.02
N GLY A 59 12.57 12.00 -1.36
CA GLY A 59 13.44 11.97 -0.17
C GLY A 59 14.82 12.58 -0.43
N LEU A 60 15.40 12.34 -1.61
CA LEU A 60 16.65 12.96 -2.06
C LEU A 60 16.52 14.46 -2.29
N ILE A 61 15.48 14.91 -2.98
CA ILE A 61 15.20 16.34 -3.20
C ILE A 61 15.02 17.06 -1.86
N LEU A 62 14.38 16.39 -0.90
CA LEU A 62 14.20 16.95 0.43
C LEU A 62 15.52 17.00 1.22
N LEU A 63 16.35 15.95 1.15
CA LEU A 63 17.69 15.97 1.73
C LEU A 63 18.54 17.09 1.11
N PHE A 64 18.43 17.27 -0.22
CA PHE A 64 19.05 18.35 -0.99
C PHE A 64 18.65 19.74 -0.45
N LEU A 65 17.36 19.97 -0.19
CA LEU A 65 16.87 21.23 0.38
C LEU A 65 17.34 21.45 1.84
N LEU A 66 17.41 20.38 2.63
CA LEU A 66 17.88 20.40 4.02
C LEU A 66 19.36 20.77 4.15
N LEU A 67 20.21 20.29 3.27
CA LEU A 67 21.65 20.61 3.28
C LEU A 67 21.93 22.11 3.14
N SER A 68 21.15 22.81 2.31
CA SER A 68 21.28 24.28 2.18
C SER A 68 20.97 25.02 3.50
N SER A 69 20.01 24.51 4.27
CA SER A 69 19.61 25.12 5.55
C SER A 69 20.67 24.99 6.65
N PHE A 70 21.55 23.98 6.59
CA PHE A 70 22.68 23.83 7.51
C PHE A 70 23.70 24.97 7.35
N PHE A 71 23.97 25.41 6.12
CA PHE A 71 24.88 26.55 5.88
C PHE A 71 24.28 27.88 6.36
N LEU A 72 22.95 28.04 6.31
CA LEU A 72 22.28 29.20 6.90
C LEU A 72 22.46 29.25 8.43
N LEU A 73 22.43 28.11 9.11
CA LEU A 73 22.70 28.03 10.56
C LEU A 73 24.14 28.43 10.90
N MET A 74 25.09 28.09 10.03
CA MET A 74 26.53 28.39 10.20
C MET A 74 26.92 29.78 9.69
N ASN A 75 25.95 30.64 9.30
CA ASN A 75 26.21 31.94 8.68
C ASN A 75 27.20 32.81 9.47
N LYS A 76 27.12 32.84 10.81
CA LYS A 76 28.06 33.62 11.63
C LYS A 76 29.50 33.11 11.51
N GLU A 77 29.70 31.79 11.56
CA GLU A 77 31.02 31.17 11.42
C GLU A 77 31.56 31.34 10.01
N ILE A 78 30.71 31.19 8.99
CA ILE A 78 31.03 31.44 7.58
C ILE A 78 31.46 32.90 7.39
N SER A 79 30.67 33.85 7.88
CA SER A 79 30.96 35.28 7.79
C SER A 79 32.26 35.64 8.51
N LEU A 80 32.52 35.06 9.69
CA LEU A 80 33.78 35.25 10.41
C LEU A 80 34.98 34.69 9.64
N LEU A 81 34.85 33.54 9.00
CA LEU A 81 35.94 32.95 8.21
C LEU A 81 36.18 33.77 6.92
N LEU A 82 35.12 34.15 6.20
CA LEU A 82 35.23 34.97 4.99
C LEU A 82 35.81 36.36 5.28
N ASN A 83 35.43 36.99 6.40
CA ASN A 83 35.97 38.30 6.82
C ASN A 83 37.44 38.22 7.28
N ASN A 84 37.96 37.02 7.54
CA ASN A 84 39.37 36.77 7.85
C ASN A 84 40.15 36.27 6.60
N ASP A 85 39.70 36.63 5.40
CA ASP A 85 40.32 36.33 4.10
C ASP A 85 40.44 34.84 3.74
N PHE A 86 39.65 33.96 4.37
CA PHE A 86 39.58 32.56 3.95
C PHE A 86 38.87 32.44 2.60
N SER A 87 39.45 31.70 1.66
CA SER A 87 38.76 31.38 0.40
C SER A 87 37.57 30.46 0.66
N LEU A 88 36.53 30.52 -0.19
CA LEU A 88 35.33 29.66 -0.09
C LEU A 88 35.67 28.16 0.09
N HIS A 89 36.72 27.69 -0.58
CA HIS A 89 37.20 26.32 -0.44
C HIS A 89 37.79 26.03 0.96
N GLN A 90 38.52 26.98 1.54
CA GLN A 90 39.05 26.84 2.90
C GLN A 90 37.94 26.92 3.96
N VAL A 91 36.90 27.72 3.73
CA VAL A 91 35.69 27.76 4.58
C VAL A 91 34.98 26.40 4.55
N LEU A 92 34.75 25.83 3.36
CA LEU A 92 34.22 24.47 3.20
C LEU A 92 35.07 23.43 3.91
N TRP A 93 36.39 23.50 3.76
CA TRP A 93 37.33 22.59 4.40
C TRP A 93 37.32 22.73 5.93
N CYS A 94 37.14 23.93 6.46
CA CYS A 94 37.07 24.16 7.90
C CYS A 94 35.75 23.63 8.51
N LEU A 95 34.64 23.79 7.79
CA LEU A 95 33.31 23.38 8.22
C LEU A 95 33.08 21.86 8.07
N LEU A 96 33.41 21.29 6.91
CA LEU A 96 33.22 19.87 6.61
C LEU A 96 34.41 19.01 7.05
N GLY A 97 35.62 19.58 7.08
CA GLY A 97 36.88 18.88 7.30
C GLY A 97 37.35 18.75 8.75
N LYS A 98 36.51 19.04 9.76
CA LYS A 98 36.77 18.62 11.16
C LYS A 98 36.71 17.09 11.29
N LYS A 99 37.76 16.43 10.81
CA LYS A 99 38.27 15.03 10.86
C LYS A 99 37.33 13.81 11.02
N LYS A 100 36.06 13.91 11.39
CA LYS A 100 35.17 12.76 11.58
C LYS A 100 34.24 12.53 10.40
N ILE A 101 33.67 13.58 9.83
CA ILE A 101 32.66 13.49 8.76
C ILE A 101 33.23 12.83 7.49
N ILE A 102 34.38 13.30 7.01
CA ILE A 102 35.06 12.73 5.82
C ILE A 102 35.42 11.26 6.05
N ILE A 103 35.89 10.90 7.25
CA ILE A 103 36.25 9.51 7.59
C ILE A 103 34.98 8.63 7.63
N THR A 104 33.89 9.11 8.22
CA THR A 104 32.61 8.39 8.25
C THR A 104 32.05 8.16 6.85
N PHE A 105 32.20 9.14 5.94
CA PHE A 105 31.77 8.98 4.54
C PHE A 105 32.66 8.04 3.72
N ILE A 106 33.98 8.01 3.98
CA ILE A 106 34.89 7.04 3.35
C ILE A 106 34.55 5.62 3.83
N ILE A 107 34.31 5.43 5.13
CA ILE A 107 33.91 4.14 5.70
C ILE A 107 32.56 3.69 5.13
N ALA A 108 31.58 4.59 5.04
CA ALA A 108 30.28 4.31 4.43
C ALA A 108 30.41 3.93 2.93
N GLY A 109 31.29 4.62 2.19
CA GLY A 109 31.59 4.29 0.79
C GLY A 109 32.26 2.93 0.62
N ILE A 110 33.18 2.55 1.51
CA ILE A 110 33.83 1.22 1.51
C ILE A 110 32.82 0.12 1.83
N ILE A 111 31.98 0.31 2.85
CA ILE A 111 30.91 -0.64 3.21
C ILE A 111 29.92 -0.78 2.04
N GLY A 112 29.51 0.33 1.43
CA GLY A 112 28.67 0.33 0.23
C GLY A 112 29.31 -0.38 -0.96
N GLY A 113 30.62 -0.24 -1.15
CA GLY A 113 31.40 -0.93 -2.19
C GLY A 113 31.53 -2.44 -1.98
N PHE A 114 31.71 -2.90 -0.74
CA PHE A 114 31.71 -4.33 -0.41
C PHE A 114 30.33 -4.97 -0.62
N ILE A 115 29.26 -4.26 -0.28
CA ILE A 115 27.88 -4.71 -0.51
C ILE A 115 27.56 -4.74 -2.02
N PHE A 116 28.04 -3.75 -2.78
CA PHE A 116 27.94 -3.69 -4.26
C PHE A 116 28.54 -4.92 -4.96
N MET A 117 29.67 -5.42 -4.45
CA MET A 117 30.34 -6.59 -5.04
C MET A 117 29.52 -7.88 -4.92
N TYR A 118 28.56 -7.93 -3.98
CA TYR A 118 27.76 -9.13 -3.68
C TYR A 118 26.36 -9.13 -4.36
N TYR A 119 25.77 -7.97 -4.71
CA TYR A 119 24.39 -7.84 -5.22
C TYR A 119 24.26 -7.04 -6.55
N LYS A 120 25.11 -7.38 -7.54
CA LYS A 120 25.40 -6.66 -8.81
C LYS A 120 24.28 -5.89 -9.55
N GLU A 121 23.07 -6.43 -9.70
CA GLU A 121 22.07 -5.90 -10.66
C GLU A 121 21.17 -4.78 -10.11
N GLN A 122 20.92 -4.71 -8.80
CA GLN A 122 20.00 -3.71 -8.21
C GLN A 122 20.68 -2.39 -7.78
N PHE A 123 22.02 -2.31 -7.87
CA PHE A 123 22.80 -1.29 -7.14
C PHE A 123 23.43 -0.18 -8.00
N LEU A 124 23.36 -0.24 -9.34
CA LEU A 124 23.81 0.86 -10.21
C LEU A 124 23.08 2.17 -9.85
N TYR A 125 21.78 2.06 -9.54
CA TYR A 125 20.95 3.18 -9.10
C TYR A 125 21.36 3.73 -7.73
N LEU A 126 21.75 2.87 -6.78
CA LEU A 126 22.24 3.27 -5.46
C LEU A 126 23.62 3.95 -5.55
N PHE A 127 24.49 3.50 -6.44
CA PHE A 127 25.77 4.16 -6.72
C PHE A 127 25.57 5.52 -7.40
N GLN A 128 24.71 5.60 -8.42
CA GLN A 128 24.33 6.87 -9.06
C GLN A 128 23.72 7.84 -8.03
N MET A 129 22.86 7.35 -7.13
CA MET A 129 22.30 8.12 -6.02
C MET A 129 23.39 8.63 -5.09
N TYR A 130 24.39 7.80 -4.75
CA TYR A 130 25.50 8.21 -3.89
C TYR A 130 26.37 9.29 -4.54
N VAL A 131 26.67 9.14 -5.83
CA VAL A 131 27.41 10.15 -6.61
C VAL A 131 26.61 11.45 -6.74
N PHE A 132 25.29 11.36 -6.97
CA PHE A 132 24.39 12.51 -7.01
C PHE A 132 24.28 13.21 -5.65
N LEU A 133 24.23 12.45 -4.56
CA LEU A 133 24.28 13.00 -3.20
C LEU A 133 25.61 13.71 -2.95
N PHE A 134 26.74 13.13 -3.36
CA PHE A 134 28.06 13.71 -3.16
C PHE A 134 28.28 14.99 -3.96
N SER A 135 27.94 14.97 -5.26
CA SER A 135 28.03 16.14 -6.12
C SER A 135 26.99 17.21 -5.75
N GLY A 136 25.79 16.79 -5.35
CA GLY A 136 24.73 17.64 -4.83
C GLY A 136 25.13 18.33 -3.54
N ILE A 137 25.65 17.60 -2.55
CA ILE A 137 26.15 18.17 -1.28
C ILE A 137 27.21 19.23 -1.59
N TYR A 138 28.23 18.91 -2.39
CA TYR A 138 29.32 19.84 -2.67
C TYR A 138 28.82 21.08 -3.46
N GLY A 139 27.99 20.87 -4.49
CA GLY A 139 27.42 21.92 -5.31
C GLY A 139 26.49 22.85 -4.54
N ILE A 140 25.59 22.30 -3.73
CA ILE A 140 24.71 23.08 -2.84
C ILE A 140 25.53 23.82 -1.81
N SER A 141 26.50 23.17 -1.17
CA SER A 141 27.34 23.83 -0.17
C SER A 141 28.02 25.07 -0.75
N LEU A 142 28.49 24.98 -2.00
CA LEU A 142 29.06 26.10 -2.73
C LEU A 142 28.02 27.19 -3.04
N ILE A 143 26.83 26.82 -3.54
CA ILE A 143 25.74 27.76 -3.85
C ILE A 143 25.24 28.45 -2.57
N SER A 144 25.04 27.70 -1.49
CA SER A 144 24.61 28.21 -0.19
C SER A 144 25.66 29.15 0.41
N LEU A 145 26.96 28.89 0.21
CA LEU A 145 28.01 29.82 0.64
C LEU A 145 28.03 31.11 -0.18
N LEU A 146 27.86 31.03 -1.49
CA LEU A 146 27.73 32.20 -2.38
C LEU A 146 26.47 33.02 -2.04
N LEU A 147 25.39 32.34 -1.67
CA LEU A 147 24.17 32.98 -1.17
C LEU A 147 24.43 33.64 0.18
N VAL A 148 25.08 32.96 1.13
CA VAL A 148 25.41 33.51 2.47
C VAL A 148 26.28 34.76 2.37
N GLU A 149 27.30 34.76 1.50
CA GLU A 149 28.17 35.91 1.21
C GLU A 149 27.34 37.14 0.76
N LYS A 150 26.36 36.95 -0.12
CA LYS A 150 25.43 38.02 -0.53
C LYS A 150 24.37 38.34 0.53
N ILE A 151 23.91 37.36 1.31
CA ILE A 151 22.85 37.47 2.32
C ILE A 151 23.30 38.29 3.54
N ALA A 152 24.60 38.37 3.84
CA ALA A 152 25.13 39.30 4.86
C ALA A 152 24.71 40.77 4.61
N SER A 153 24.46 41.14 3.35
CA SER A 153 23.94 42.45 2.94
C SER A 153 22.40 42.59 2.99
N LEU A 154 21.66 41.49 3.15
CA LEU A 154 20.19 41.41 3.07
C LEU A 154 19.57 40.95 4.40
N ARG A 155 19.80 41.73 5.46
CA ARG A 155 19.28 41.44 6.82
C ARG A 155 17.75 41.32 6.89
N GLU A 156 17.03 41.93 5.95
CA GLU A 156 15.57 41.85 5.82
C GLU A 156 15.07 40.53 5.20
N ALA A 157 15.87 39.86 4.36
CA ALA A 157 15.50 38.59 3.74
C ALA A 157 15.37 37.44 4.76
N PHE A 158 16.03 37.56 5.92
CA PHE A 158 15.93 36.59 7.02
C PHE A 158 14.54 36.47 7.65
N ASN A 159 13.71 37.53 7.58
CA ASN A 159 12.32 37.46 8.07
C ASN A 159 11.47 36.49 7.23
N TYR A 160 11.77 36.35 5.93
CA TYR A 160 11.04 35.47 5.02
C TYR A 160 11.48 34.00 5.10
N ILE A 161 12.68 33.72 5.61
CA ILE A 161 13.22 32.36 5.75
C ILE A 161 12.34 31.49 6.67
N GLN A 162 11.77 32.07 7.74
CA GLN A 162 10.87 31.33 8.63
C GLN A 162 9.61 30.83 7.89
N TYR A 163 9.03 31.66 7.01
CA TYR A 163 7.89 31.28 6.20
C TYR A 163 8.25 30.25 5.12
N ILE A 164 9.41 30.38 4.49
CA ILE A 164 9.91 29.40 3.52
C ILE A 164 10.10 28.03 4.19
N LEU A 165 10.70 28.00 5.39
CA LEU A 165 10.90 26.78 6.16
C LEU A 165 9.58 26.20 6.69
N PHE A 166 8.63 27.05 7.07
CA PHE A 166 7.28 26.61 7.40
C PHE A 166 6.62 25.90 6.23
N THR A 167 6.68 26.48 5.03
CA THR A 167 6.15 25.87 3.80
C THR A 167 6.83 24.54 3.50
N PHE A 168 8.16 24.46 3.64
CA PHE A 168 8.87 23.17 3.52
C PHE A 168 8.46 22.18 4.60
N GLY A 169 8.28 22.61 5.84
CA GLY A 169 7.79 21.78 6.95
C GLY A 169 6.39 21.23 6.68
N LEU A 170 5.50 22.04 6.11
CA LEU A 170 4.16 21.63 5.69
C LEU A 170 4.23 20.59 4.57
N LEU A 171 4.99 20.85 3.49
CA LEU A 171 5.19 19.89 2.40
C LEU A 171 5.77 18.57 2.92
N PHE A 172 6.72 18.63 3.86
CA PHE A 172 7.30 17.45 4.47
C PHE A 172 6.28 16.66 5.28
N SER A 173 5.42 17.33 6.05
CA SER A 173 4.38 16.66 6.83
C SER A 173 3.34 15.95 5.93
N LEU A 174 3.01 16.53 4.77
CA LEU A 174 2.18 15.88 3.77
C LEU A 174 2.85 14.61 3.24
N LEU A 175 4.11 14.71 2.83
CA LEU A 175 4.89 13.58 2.30
C LEU A 175 5.10 12.47 3.32
N LEU A 176 5.43 12.81 4.57
CA LEU A 176 5.60 11.86 5.65
C LEU A 176 4.31 11.09 5.92
N THR A 177 3.16 11.75 5.81
CA THR A 177 1.84 11.12 5.95
C THR A 177 1.61 10.11 4.83
N VAL A 178 1.81 10.49 3.57
CA VAL A 178 1.61 9.59 2.41
C VAL A 178 2.58 8.41 2.43
N ALA A 179 3.88 8.69 2.55
CA ALA A 179 4.95 7.71 2.37
C ALA A 179 4.93 6.58 3.42
N ASN A 180 4.21 6.77 4.54
CA ASN A 180 4.17 5.82 5.65
C ASN A 180 2.79 5.20 5.88
N VAL A 181 1.82 5.48 5.01
CA VAL A 181 0.47 4.88 5.10
C VAL A 181 0.54 3.37 4.97
N GLU A 182 1.34 2.85 4.06
CA GLU A 182 1.38 1.40 3.81
C GLU A 182 2.07 0.65 4.92
N LEU A 183 3.12 1.24 5.52
CA LEU A 183 3.73 0.67 6.71
C LEU A 183 2.72 0.65 7.86
N ALA A 184 1.93 1.71 8.03
CA ALA A 184 0.85 1.74 9.01
C ALA A 184 -0.22 0.67 8.71
N THR A 185 -0.60 0.46 7.45
CA THR A 185 -1.50 -0.61 7.03
C THR A 185 -0.94 -1.99 7.37
N ILE A 186 0.34 -2.26 7.11
CA ILE A 186 0.97 -3.55 7.45
C ILE A 186 0.97 -3.77 8.96
N VAL A 187 1.32 -2.75 9.75
CA VAL A 187 1.29 -2.82 11.23
C VAL A 187 -0.13 -3.04 11.74
N PHE A 188 -1.11 -2.33 11.18
CA PHE A 188 -2.52 -2.50 11.55
C PHE A 188 -3.04 -3.89 11.18
N SER A 189 -2.86 -4.34 9.93
CA SER A 189 -3.29 -5.66 9.48
C SER A 189 -2.62 -6.78 10.29
N SER A 190 -1.33 -6.66 10.59
CA SER A 190 -0.62 -7.65 11.43
C SER A 190 -1.13 -7.69 12.87
N SER A 191 -1.62 -6.57 13.42
CA SER A 191 -2.24 -6.55 14.75
C SER A 191 -3.59 -7.29 14.79
N GLN A 192 -4.31 -7.34 13.67
CA GLN A 192 -5.60 -8.03 13.55
C GLN A 192 -5.46 -9.55 13.43
N LEU A 193 -4.31 -10.05 12.96
CA LEU A 193 -4.01 -11.48 12.84
C LEU A 193 -4.04 -12.26 14.17
N ALA A 194 -4.02 -11.57 15.32
CA ALA A 194 -4.02 -12.21 16.64
C ALA A 194 -5.37 -12.85 17.01
N VAL A 195 -6.42 -12.63 16.22
CA VAL A 195 -7.75 -13.24 16.45
C VAL A 195 -7.80 -14.61 15.79
N SER A 196 -7.70 -15.68 16.58
CA SER A 196 -7.83 -17.05 16.08
C SER A 196 -9.27 -17.33 15.66
N HIS A 197 -9.49 -17.60 14.37
CA HIS A 197 -10.79 -18.03 13.85
C HIS A 197 -10.92 -19.56 13.88
N GLU A 198 -11.94 -20.06 14.57
CA GLU A 198 -12.30 -21.48 14.56
C GLU A 198 -13.33 -21.76 13.46
N PRO A 199 -13.08 -22.73 12.55
CA PRO A 199 -14.06 -23.14 11.56
C PRO A 199 -15.36 -23.64 12.20
N PRO A 200 -16.53 -23.39 11.59
CA PRO A 200 -17.80 -23.89 12.09
C PRO A 200 -17.86 -25.41 11.99
N LYS A 201 -18.67 -26.03 12.84
CA LYS A 201 -18.73 -27.49 13.04
C LYS A 201 -19.03 -28.26 11.75
N GLU A 202 -19.79 -27.67 10.84
CA GLU A 202 -20.23 -28.23 9.56
C GLU A 202 -19.07 -28.54 8.60
N ILE A 203 -17.96 -27.82 8.75
CA ILE A 203 -16.72 -28.00 7.98
C ILE A 203 -15.52 -28.29 8.88
N ALA A 204 -15.73 -28.50 10.19
CA ALA A 204 -14.67 -28.85 11.11
C ALA A 204 -14.07 -30.21 10.71
N GLY A 205 -12.79 -30.21 10.36
CA GLY A 205 -12.07 -31.40 9.85
C GLY A 205 -12.06 -31.53 8.32
N GLU A 206 -12.67 -30.60 7.58
CA GLU A 206 -12.49 -30.49 6.13
C GLU A 206 -11.43 -29.44 5.79
N ASP A 207 -10.59 -29.75 4.81
CA ASP A 207 -9.51 -28.85 4.39
C ASP A 207 -9.94 -28.07 3.14
N TYR A 208 -10.25 -26.78 3.31
CA TYR A 208 -10.66 -25.88 2.24
C TYR A 208 -9.55 -24.89 1.92
N HIS A 209 -9.10 -24.88 0.67
CA HIS A 209 -8.03 -24.02 0.18
C HIS A 209 -8.56 -22.94 -0.75
N VAL A 210 -7.80 -21.87 -0.91
CA VAL A 210 -8.06 -20.81 -1.89
C VAL A 210 -6.79 -20.52 -2.69
N PHE A 211 -6.97 -19.95 -3.87
CA PHE A 211 -5.86 -19.41 -4.65
C PHE A 211 -5.63 -17.95 -4.29
N TYR A 212 -4.55 -17.69 -3.56
CA TYR A 212 -4.13 -16.34 -3.21
C TYR A 212 -2.62 -16.31 -2.91
N PRO A 213 -1.88 -15.28 -3.34
CA PRO A 213 -2.30 -14.23 -4.28
C PRO A 213 -2.45 -14.78 -5.70
N VAL A 214 -3.32 -14.16 -6.50
CA VAL A 214 -3.38 -14.43 -7.95
C VAL A 214 -2.36 -13.53 -8.64
N THR A 215 -1.53 -14.12 -9.50
CA THR A 215 -0.49 -13.42 -10.26
C THR A 215 -0.92 -13.16 -11.69
N ILE A 216 -0.40 -12.09 -12.28
CA ILE A 216 -0.50 -11.85 -13.71
C ILE A 216 0.66 -12.61 -14.37
N GLY A 217 0.30 -13.70 -15.04
CA GLY A 217 1.18 -14.52 -15.83
C GLY A 217 1.59 -13.87 -17.14
N LYS A 218 2.27 -14.66 -17.99
CA LYS A 218 2.66 -14.24 -19.35
C LYS A 218 1.45 -14.00 -20.28
N ASN A 219 0.27 -14.43 -19.86
CA ASN A 219 -1.02 -14.23 -20.51
C ASN A 219 -1.69 -12.90 -20.13
N HIS A 220 -0.94 -11.86 -19.72
CA HIS A 220 -1.49 -10.57 -19.23
C HIS A 220 -2.66 -10.03 -20.06
N VAL A 221 -2.50 -9.98 -21.39
CA VAL A 221 -3.55 -9.42 -22.28
C VAL A 221 -4.80 -10.30 -22.27
N ASP A 222 -4.63 -11.62 -22.33
CA ASP A 222 -5.76 -12.54 -22.36
C ASP A 222 -6.46 -12.67 -21.01
N PHE A 223 -5.69 -12.58 -19.92
CA PHE A 223 -6.18 -12.67 -18.55
C PHE A 223 -6.93 -11.40 -18.12
N ILE A 224 -6.47 -10.22 -18.54
CA ILE A 224 -7.08 -8.93 -18.15
C ILE A 224 -8.12 -8.44 -19.16
N TYR A 225 -7.89 -8.63 -20.46
CA TYR A 225 -8.70 -8.01 -21.52
C TYR A 225 -9.51 -9.01 -22.36
N SER A 226 -9.26 -10.33 -22.27
CA SER A 226 -10.01 -11.32 -23.06
C SER A 226 -11.08 -12.05 -22.24
N ASN A 227 -12.33 -11.67 -22.47
CA ASN A 227 -13.49 -12.35 -21.87
C ASN A 227 -13.63 -13.81 -22.33
N ARG A 228 -13.05 -14.19 -23.49
CA ARG A 228 -13.18 -15.52 -24.08
C ARG A 228 -12.25 -16.57 -23.47
N PHE A 229 -11.01 -16.21 -23.15
CA PHE A 229 -10.08 -17.14 -22.52
C PHE A 229 -10.46 -17.36 -21.05
N ALA A 230 -10.78 -16.26 -20.35
CA ALA A 230 -11.26 -16.30 -18.97
C ALA A 230 -12.52 -17.16 -18.81
N SER A 231 -13.51 -17.03 -19.71
CA SER A 231 -14.78 -17.77 -19.59
C SER A 231 -14.66 -19.28 -19.80
N ALA A 232 -13.88 -19.74 -20.77
CA ALA A 232 -13.74 -21.18 -21.05
C ALA A 232 -12.92 -21.89 -19.97
N ALA A 233 -11.79 -21.29 -19.58
CA ALA A 233 -10.92 -21.83 -18.54
C ALA A 233 -11.60 -21.81 -17.17
N ASP A 234 -12.31 -20.74 -16.81
CA ASP A 234 -13.10 -20.65 -15.58
C ASP A 234 -14.20 -21.72 -15.54
N GLN A 235 -14.94 -21.89 -16.64
CA GLN A 235 -16.04 -22.86 -16.69
C GLN A 235 -15.56 -24.30 -16.49
N GLU A 236 -14.52 -24.72 -17.20
CA GLU A 236 -13.98 -26.09 -17.09
C GLU A 236 -13.39 -26.36 -15.70
N LEU A 237 -12.62 -25.39 -15.19
CA LEU A 237 -12.03 -25.46 -13.85
C LEU A 237 -13.13 -25.51 -12.79
N TYR A 238 -14.09 -24.58 -12.83
CA TYR A 238 -15.18 -24.53 -11.85
C TYR A 238 -16.05 -25.78 -11.90
N GLU A 239 -16.40 -26.30 -13.07
CA GLU A 239 -17.20 -27.53 -13.19
C GLU A 239 -16.53 -28.70 -12.46
N THR A 240 -15.22 -28.86 -12.64
CA THR A 240 -14.45 -29.92 -12.00
C THR A 240 -14.34 -29.71 -10.49
N LEU A 241 -14.03 -28.48 -10.06
CA LEU A 241 -13.92 -28.14 -8.64
C LEU A 241 -15.27 -28.26 -7.91
N ASN A 242 -16.37 -27.82 -8.54
CA ASN A 242 -17.72 -27.93 -8.00
C ASN A 242 -18.15 -29.39 -7.85
N LYS A 243 -17.85 -30.27 -8.83
CA LYS A 243 -18.11 -31.72 -8.70
C LYS A 243 -17.36 -32.36 -7.53
N ASN A 244 -16.17 -31.84 -7.21
CA ASN A 244 -15.34 -32.32 -6.10
C ASN A 244 -15.68 -31.71 -4.73
N GLY A 245 -16.79 -30.98 -4.63
CA GLY A 245 -17.28 -30.46 -3.34
C GLY A 245 -16.75 -29.09 -2.95
N SER A 246 -16.23 -28.32 -3.92
CA SER A 246 -15.85 -26.92 -3.68
C SER A 246 -17.06 -26.06 -3.35
N ILE A 247 -16.88 -25.12 -2.44
CA ILE A 247 -17.91 -24.21 -1.94
C ILE A 247 -17.68 -22.85 -2.54
N LEU A 248 -18.72 -22.24 -3.12
CA LEU A 248 -18.68 -20.87 -3.60
C LEU A 248 -19.55 -20.03 -2.68
N VAL A 249 -18.96 -18.95 -2.15
CA VAL A 249 -19.62 -17.89 -1.39
C VAL A 249 -18.98 -16.57 -1.81
N ASN A 250 -19.75 -15.76 -2.53
CA ASN A 250 -19.35 -14.42 -2.96
C ASN A 250 -20.18 -13.39 -2.19
N VAL A 251 -19.50 -12.55 -1.40
CA VAL A 251 -20.10 -11.47 -0.60
C VAL A 251 -19.61 -10.09 -1.05
N SER A 252 -18.88 -9.98 -2.16
CA SER A 252 -18.28 -8.72 -2.61
C SER A 252 -19.35 -7.65 -2.86
N ASP A 253 -20.48 -8.04 -3.48
CA ASP A 253 -21.61 -7.13 -3.71
C ASP A 253 -22.27 -6.67 -2.41
N TYR A 254 -22.28 -7.51 -1.37
CA TYR A 254 -22.82 -7.19 -0.06
C TYR A 254 -21.94 -6.23 0.73
N LEU A 255 -20.61 -6.42 0.67
CA LEU A 255 -19.63 -5.60 1.39
C LEU A 255 -19.45 -4.21 0.76
N ASN A 256 -19.83 -4.03 -0.52
CA ASN A 256 -19.77 -2.74 -1.16
C ASN A 256 -20.93 -1.83 -0.71
N GLU A 257 -20.63 -0.85 0.15
CA GLU A 257 -21.61 0.09 0.67
C GLU A 257 -22.12 1.12 -0.35
N GLU A 258 -21.53 1.20 -1.54
CA GLU A 258 -22.02 2.06 -2.63
C GLU A 258 -23.18 1.41 -3.40
N ASN A 259 -23.29 0.08 -3.34
CA ASN A 259 -24.36 -0.64 -4.00
C ASN A 259 -25.71 -0.32 -3.35
N GLU A 260 -26.75 -0.20 -4.17
CA GLU A 260 -28.12 -0.11 -3.68
C GLU A 260 -28.51 -1.36 -2.90
N GLN A 261 -29.43 -1.24 -1.94
CA GLN A 261 -29.76 -2.33 -1.02
C GLN A 261 -30.18 -3.61 -1.76
N PHE A 262 -30.88 -3.52 -2.88
CA PHE A 262 -31.29 -4.68 -3.68
C PHE A 262 -30.14 -5.29 -4.52
N GLY A 263 -29.08 -4.53 -4.80
CA GLY A 263 -27.87 -4.99 -5.48
C GLY A 263 -26.84 -5.66 -4.56
N ARG A 264 -27.08 -5.68 -3.24
CA ARG A 264 -26.19 -6.27 -2.22
C ARG A 264 -26.44 -7.77 -1.99
N GLY A 265 -26.66 -8.52 -3.06
CA GLY A 265 -26.94 -9.96 -3.00
C GLY A 265 -25.72 -10.79 -2.56
N ILE A 266 -25.94 -11.88 -1.84
CA ILE A 266 -24.90 -12.87 -1.55
C ILE A 266 -25.06 -14.05 -2.51
N LYS A 267 -24.01 -14.43 -3.23
CA LYS A 267 -24.06 -15.53 -4.21
C LYS A 267 -23.44 -16.79 -3.63
N ILE A 268 -24.15 -17.91 -3.68
CA ILE A 268 -23.69 -19.20 -3.15
C ILE A 268 -23.96 -20.34 -4.12
N ASN A 269 -23.15 -21.41 -4.08
CA ASN A 269 -23.43 -22.62 -4.87
C ASN A 269 -24.20 -23.69 -4.09
N LEU A 270 -24.58 -24.74 -4.80
CA LEU A 270 -25.29 -25.89 -4.23
C LEU A 270 -24.49 -26.68 -3.18
N ASN A 271 -23.15 -26.71 -3.27
CA ASN A 271 -22.33 -27.36 -2.25
C ASN A 271 -22.33 -26.58 -0.93
N TYR A 272 -22.43 -25.24 -0.98
CA TYR A 272 -22.66 -24.43 0.21
C TYR A 272 -23.97 -24.86 0.89
N LEU A 273 -25.09 -24.93 0.16
CA LEU A 273 -26.39 -25.29 0.72
C LEU A 273 -26.42 -26.70 1.35
N LYS A 274 -25.58 -27.63 0.89
CA LYS A 274 -25.45 -28.96 1.52
C LYS A 274 -24.80 -28.89 2.90
N LYS A 275 -23.90 -27.91 3.12
CA LYS A 275 -23.17 -27.71 4.37
C LYS A 275 -23.92 -26.78 5.32
N PHE A 276 -24.45 -25.70 4.79
CA PHE A 276 -25.17 -24.65 5.50
C PHE A 276 -26.58 -24.53 4.88
N PRO A 277 -27.50 -25.44 5.25
CA PRO A 277 -28.82 -25.48 4.63
C PRO A 277 -29.67 -24.29 5.04
N LEU A 278 -30.39 -23.73 4.06
CA LEU A 278 -31.40 -22.70 4.28
C LEU A 278 -32.81 -23.31 4.27
N ILE A 279 -33.71 -22.75 5.06
CA ILE A 279 -35.10 -23.15 5.16
C ILE A 279 -36.05 -22.11 4.57
N ASP A 280 -37.08 -22.60 3.89
CA ASP A 280 -38.19 -21.80 3.39
C ASP A 280 -39.11 -21.35 4.54
N VAL A 281 -40.07 -20.48 4.21
CA VAL A 281 -41.08 -19.96 5.16
C VAL A 281 -41.87 -21.09 5.84
N SER A 282 -42.07 -22.23 5.16
CA SER A 282 -42.75 -23.40 5.71
C SER A 282 -41.86 -24.31 6.57
N GLY A 283 -40.59 -23.97 6.74
CA GLY A 283 -39.60 -24.74 7.50
C GLY A 283 -39.01 -25.93 6.74
N ARG A 284 -39.21 -26.03 5.43
CA ARG A 284 -38.60 -27.06 4.58
C ARG A 284 -37.26 -26.58 4.04
N LEU A 285 -36.32 -27.50 3.86
CA LEU A 285 -35.01 -27.19 3.29
C LEU A 285 -35.14 -26.76 1.82
N ILE A 286 -34.42 -25.71 1.44
CA ILE A 286 -34.31 -25.28 0.05
C ILE A 286 -33.54 -26.35 -0.73
N GLN A 287 -34.20 -26.94 -1.72
CA GLN A 287 -33.61 -27.94 -2.61
C GLN A 287 -33.68 -27.45 -4.06
N ILE A 288 -32.50 -27.26 -4.64
CA ILE A 288 -32.30 -26.83 -6.03
C ILE A 288 -31.39 -27.85 -6.71
N THR A 289 -31.51 -28.01 -8.02
CA THR A 289 -30.69 -28.98 -8.79
C THR A 289 -29.71 -28.26 -9.70
N GLU A 290 -28.56 -28.87 -9.98
CA GLU A 290 -27.57 -28.32 -10.93
C GLU A 290 -28.09 -28.15 -12.37
N LYS A 291 -29.25 -28.75 -12.68
CA LYS A 291 -29.92 -28.62 -13.98
C LYS A 291 -30.78 -27.36 -14.09
N GLU A 292 -31.00 -26.64 -12.99
CA GLU A 292 -31.78 -25.41 -13.01
C GLU A 292 -31.11 -24.36 -13.89
N THR A 293 -31.87 -23.82 -14.84
CA THR A 293 -31.39 -22.88 -15.85
C THR A 293 -31.82 -21.44 -15.57
N HIS A 294 -32.81 -21.24 -14.70
CA HIS A 294 -33.29 -19.93 -14.31
C HIS A 294 -32.50 -19.44 -13.08
N PRO A 295 -32.19 -18.15 -12.97
CA PRO A 295 -31.65 -17.58 -11.74
C PRO A 295 -32.59 -17.89 -10.58
N VAL A 296 -32.04 -18.30 -9.44
CA VAL A 296 -32.84 -18.60 -8.24
C VAL A 296 -32.46 -17.61 -7.15
N ILE A 297 -33.41 -16.77 -6.78
CA ILE A 297 -33.22 -15.67 -5.83
C ILE A 297 -34.01 -15.98 -4.56
N LEU A 298 -33.31 -16.13 -3.44
CA LEU A 298 -33.90 -16.35 -2.13
C LEU A 298 -34.10 -15.01 -1.42
N ILE A 299 -35.36 -14.67 -1.14
CA ILE A 299 -35.76 -13.42 -0.51
C ILE A 299 -36.20 -13.71 0.94
N PRO A 300 -35.63 -13.02 1.95
CA PRO A 300 -36.10 -13.11 3.32
C PRO A 300 -37.58 -12.73 3.46
N GLU A 301 -38.33 -13.48 4.27
CA GLU A 301 -39.77 -13.31 4.44
C GLU A 301 -40.18 -11.92 4.95
N ARG A 302 -39.27 -11.15 5.57
CA ARG A 302 -39.53 -9.77 6.02
C ARG A 302 -40.05 -8.87 4.90
N TYR A 303 -39.62 -9.11 3.66
CA TYR A 303 -40.06 -8.33 2.50
C TYR A 303 -41.51 -8.63 2.09
N ARG A 304 -42.19 -9.62 2.70
CA ARG A 304 -43.63 -9.85 2.51
C ARG A 304 -44.51 -8.92 3.34
N HIS A 305 -43.97 -8.27 4.36
CA HIS A 305 -44.75 -7.35 5.19
C HIS A 305 -45.08 -6.07 4.39
N THR A 306 -46.26 -5.50 4.66
CA THR A 306 -46.80 -4.35 3.92
C THR A 306 -45.87 -3.15 3.87
N ASP A 307 -45.04 -2.99 4.90
CA ASP A 307 -44.14 -1.84 5.06
C ASP A 307 -42.92 -1.90 4.12
N LEU A 308 -42.57 -3.09 3.61
CA LEU A 308 -41.42 -3.33 2.71
C LEU A 308 -41.87 -3.80 1.32
N LYS A 309 -43.14 -3.60 0.97
CA LYS A 309 -43.70 -4.06 -0.31
C LYS A 309 -43.06 -3.36 -1.52
N ASN A 310 -42.67 -2.10 -1.36
CA ASN A 310 -41.96 -1.34 -2.40
C ASN A 310 -40.56 -1.93 -2.63
N ASP A 311 -39.84 -2.26 -1.56
CA ASP A 311 -38.52 -2.89 -1.64
C ASP A 311 -38.59 -4.26 -2.33
N LEU A 312 -39.64 -5.05 -2.03
CA LEU A 312 -39.85 -6.32 -2.72
C LEU A 312 -40.04 -6.11 -4.24
N ALA A 313 -40.82 -5.11 -4.63
CA ALA A 313 -41.03 -4.79 -6.04
C ALA A 313 -39.71 -4.38 -6.72
N GLN A 314 -38.93 -3.52 -6.08
CA GLN A 314 -37.61 -3.09 -6.58
C GLN A 314 -36.64 -4.26 -6.73
N ILE A 315 -36.57 -5.16 -5.73
CA ILE A 315 -35.75 -6.37 -5.81
C ILE A 315 -36.19 -7.21 -7.02
N THR A 316 -37.50 -7.46 -7.16
CA THR A 316 -37.99 -8.30 -8.27
C THR A 316 -37.74 -7.67 -9.64
N GLU A 317 -37.94 -6.35 -9.77
CA GLU A 317 -37.71 -5.59 -11.01
C GLU A 317 -36.23 -5.61 -11.38
N TYR A 318 -35.35 -5.28 -10.43
CA TYR A 318 -33.90 -5.32 -10.63
C TYR A 318 -33.43 -6.68 -11.18
N TYR A 319 -33.79 -7.78 -10.52
CA TYR A 319 -33.37 -9.11 -10.96
C TYR A 319 -34.03 -9.55 -12.27
N GLN A 320 -35.22 -9.06 -12.60
CA GLN A 320 -35.87 -9.30 -13.89
C GLN A 320 -35.19 -8.52 -15.04
N GLU A 321 -34.71 -7.30 -14.77
CA GLU A 321 -34.03 -6.47 -15.77
C GLU A 321 -32.63 -6.98 -16.12
N ILE A 322 -31.86 -7.44 -15.13
CA ILE A 322 -30.48 -7.89 -15.34
C ILE A 322 -30.38 -9.33 -15.84
N SER A 323 -31.45 -10.13 -15.68
CA SER A 323 -31.42 -11.56 -16.01
C SER A 323 -31.90 -11.82 -17.43
N GLU A 324 -31.15 -12.62 -18.18
CA GLU A 324 -31.58 -13.08 -19.52
C GLU A 324 -32.82 -14.00 -19.48
N LYS A 325 -33.05 -14.66 -18.34
CA LYS A 325 -34.16 -15.59 -18.12
C LYS A 325 -34.94 -15.17 -16.90
N GLU A 326 -36.24 -15.47 -16.91
CA GLU A 326 -37.14 -15.15 -15.81
C GLU A 326 -36.65 -15.75 -14.47
N PRO A 327 -36.33 -14.91 -13.46
CA PRO A 327 -35.84 -15.40 -12.17
C PRO A 327 -36.92 -16.13 -11.38
N LYS A 328 -36.51 -17.17 -10.64
CA LYS A 328 -37.34 -17.86 -9.66
C LYS A 328 -37.11 -17.26 -8.28
N PHE A 329 -38.12 -16.56 -7.78
CA PHE A 329 -38.12 -15.99 -6.44
C PHE A 329 -38.66 -17.00 -5.43
N LEU A 330 -37.84 -17.38 -4.44
CA LEU A 330 -38.24 -18.24 -3.32
C LEU A 330 -38.11 -17.45 -2.02
N PHE A 331 -39.03 -17.67 -1.08
CA PHE A 331 -38.96 -16.99 0.21
C PHE A 331 -38.37 -17.89 1.28
N ILE A 332 -37.46 -17.31 2.07
CA ILE A 332 -36.78 -17.98 3.18
C ILE A 332 -37.10 -17.31 4.51
N LYS A 333 -36.97 -18.04 5.62
CA LYS A 333 -37.12 -17.43 6.95
C LYS A 333 -36.10 -16.34 7.19
N ASN A 334 -36.48 -15.34 7.98
CA ASN A 334 -35.58 -14.27 8.39
C ASN A 334 -34.43 -14.79 9.27
N ASN A 335 -33.36 -14.00 9.35
CA ASN A 335 -32.24 -14.16 10.28
C ASN A 335 -31.55 -15.53 10.21
N GLN A 336 -31.43 -16.09 9.01
CA GLN A 336 -30.65 -17.31 8.79
C GLN A 336 -29.20 -16.91 8.48
N PRO A 337 -28.23 -17.17 9.37
CA PRO A 337 -26.89 -16.65 9.19
C PRO A 337 -26.19 -17.33 7.99
N ILE A 338 -25.51 -16.53 7.17
CA ILE A 338 -24.68 -16.99 6.05
C ILE A 338 -23.21 -16.97 6.46
N TYR A 339 -22.55 -18.12 6.41
CA TYR A 339 -21.12 -18.24 6.69
C TYR A 339 -20.31 -17.74 5.50
N THR A 340 -19.45 -16.76 5.73
CA THR A 340 -18.76 -16.02 4.65
C THR A 340 -17.40 -16.60 4.25
N PHE A 341 -16.80 -17.43 5.13
CA PHE A 341 -15.39 -17.82 5.07
C PHE A 341 -14.41 -16.64 5.20
N ILE A 342 -14.88 -15.50 5.70
CA ILE A 342 -14.05 -14.33 6.04
C ILE A 342 -13.85 -14.34 7.57
N PRO A 343 -12.62 -14.52 8.08
CA PRO A 343 -12.35 -14.61 9.51
C PRO A 343 -12.87 -13.42 10.32
N SER A 344 -12.76 -12.20 9.78
CA SER A 344 -13.20 -10.97 10.45
C SER A 344 -14.73 -10.76 10.46
N ILE A 345 -15.46 -11.38 9.52
CA ILE A 345 -16.93 -11.27 9.41
C ILE A 345 -17.50 -12.67 9.12
N PRO A 346 -17.40 -13.61 10.06
CA PRO A 346 -17.65 -15.02 9.77
C PRO A 346 -19.10 -15.31 9.40
N TRP A 347 -20.04 -14.52 9.91
CA TRP A 347 -21.47 -14.71 9.69
C TRP A 347 -22.16 -13.40 9.30
N ILE A 348 -23.04 -13.46 8.29
CA ILE A 348 -23.94 -12.36 7.92
C ILE A 348 -25.37 -12.78 8.21
N GLU A 349 -26.03 -12.09 9.12
CA GLU A 349 -27.44 -12.34 9.48
C GLU A 349 -28.43 -11.50 8.66
N HIS A 350 -27.97 -10.32 8.21
CA HIS A 350 -28.81 -9.31 7.58
C HIS A 350 -28.35 -9.08 6.14
N TYR A 351 -28.97 -9.79 5.19
CA TYR A 351 -28.71 -9.67 3.76
C TYR A 351 -30.02 -9.47 3.00
N PRO A 352 -30.05 -8.67 1.92
CA PRO A 352 -31.27 -8.39 1.17
C PRO A 352 -31.78 -9.63 0.44
N VAL A 353 -30.90 -10.37 -0.23
CA VAL A 353 -31.22 -11.58 -0.99
C VAL A 353 -30.01 -12.52 -1.02
N VAL A 354 -30.26 -13.79 -1.31
CA VAL A 354 -29.24 -14.81 -1.58
C VAL A 354 -29.49 -15.41 -2.96
N GLU A 355 -28.49 -15.37 -3.83
CA GLU A 355 -28.56 -15.92 -5.18
C GLU A 355 -27.95 -17.33 -5.20
N ILE A 356 -28.68 -18.30 -5.74
CA ILE A 356 -28.20 -19.68 -5.85
C ILE A 356 -27.64 -19.93 -7.24
N LEU A 357 -26.34 -20.13 -7.30
CA LEU A 357 -25.60 -20.43 -8.52
C LEU A 357 -25.55 -21.95 -8.76
N THR A 358 -25.93 -22.34 -9.96
CA THR A 358 -25.83 -23.68 -10.55
C THR A 358 -24.92 -23.62 -11.77
N LEU A 359 -24.47 -24.78 -12.25
CA LEU A 359 -23.69 -24.87 -13.49
C LEU A 359 -24.43 -24.33 -14.73
N LYS A 360 -25.76 -24.22 -14.69
CA LYS A 360 -26.61 -23.87 -15.84
C LYS A 360 -27.31 -22.52 -15.74
N ASN A 361 -27.34 -21.90 -14.57
CA ASN A 361 -27.94 -20.57 -14.37
C ASN A 361 -26.91 -19.47 -14.07
N SER A 362 -25.61 -19.80 -14.01
CA SER A 362 -24.56 -18.84 -13.68
C SER A 362 -23.43 -18.83 -14.69
N THR A 363 -22.79 -17.68 -14.81
CA THR A 363 -21.64 -17.39 -15.67
C THR A 363 -20.35 -17.22 -14.85
N TYR A 364 -19.21 -17.17 -15.53
CA TYR A 364 -17.92 -16.93 -14.89
C TYR A 364 -17.87 -15.58 -14.14
N LEU A 365 -18.57 -14.54 -14.65
CA LEU A 365 -18.62 -13.21 -14.03
C LEU A 365 -19.34 -13.25 -12.68
N GLU A 366 -20.47 -13.96 -12.59
CA GLU A 366 -21.23 -14.07 -11.35
C GLU A 366 -20.49 -14.91 -10.29
N ARG A 367 -19.76 -15.93 -10.74
CA ARG A 367 -18.98 -16.80 -9.86
C ARG A 367 -17.70 -16.12 -9.36
N ASN A 368 -17.04 -15.36 -10.24
CA ASN A 368 -15.81 -14.62 -9.98
C ASN A 368 -14.74 -15.43 -9.21
N ILE A 369 -14.46 -16.66 -9.66
CA ILE A 369 -13.61 -17.59 -8.87
C ILE A 369 -12.13 -17.16 -8.85
N LEU A 370 -11.72 -16.28 -9.77
CA LEU A 370 -10.37 -15.75 -9.94
C LEU A 370 -10.27 -14.26 -9.59
N SER A 371 -10.99 -13.81 -8.56
CA SER A 371 -11.10 -12.39 -8.19
C SER A 371 -9.76 -11.72 -7.84
N GLY A 372 -8.77 -12.49 -7.36
CA GLY A 372 -7.51 -11.94 -6.84
C GLY A 372 -7.64 -11.25 -5.48
N GLU A 373 -8.85 -11.23 -4.90
CA GLU A 373 -9.13 -10.69 -3.58
C GLU A 373 -8.53 -11.56 -2.46
N ILE A 374 -8.32 -10.99 -1.28
CA ILE A 374 -7.81 -11.71 -0.09
C ILE A 374 -8.74 -12.88 0.31
N TYR A 375 -10.04 -12.73 0.05
CA TYR A 375 -11.05 -13.77 0.31
C TYR A 375 -11.74 -14.20 -0.99
N PRO A 376 -11.09 -15.00 -1.86
CA PRO A 376 -11.68 -15.42 -3.12
C PRO A 376 -13.02 -16.13 -2.93
N PRO A 377 -14.01 -15.93 -3.82
CA PRO A 377 -15.33 -16.55 -3.72
C PRO A 377 -15.32 -18.08 -3.64
N LEU A 378 -14.38 -18.75 -4.31
CA LEU A 378 -14.31 -20.21 -4.39
C LEU A 378 -13.36 -20.82 -3.35
N LYS A 379 -13.87 -21.78 -2.59
CA LYS A 379 -13.18 -22.53 -1.55
C LYS A 379 -13.08 -23.97 -2.01
N ILE A 380 -11.85 -24.43 -2.26
CA ILE A 380 -11.55 -25.69 -2.92
C ILE A 380 -11.37 -26.77 -1.87
N LYS A 381 -12.16 -27.83 -1.95
CA LYS A 381 -12.03 -28.95 -1.03
C LYS A 381 -10.80 -29.79 -1.39
N ILE A 382 -9.81 -29.82 -0.49
CA ILE A 382 -8.64 -30.68 -0.59
C ILE A 382 -8.93 -32.00 0.15
N GLY A 383 -8.63 -33.12 -0.49
CA GLY A 383 -8.88 -34.47 0.01
C GLY A 383 -9.77 -35.30 -0.91
N SER A 384 -10.82 -34.71 -1.50
CA SER A 384 -11.54 -35.32 -2.64
C SER A 384 -10.72 -35.23 -3.92
N LEU A 385 -10.05 -34.08 -4.10
CA LEU A 385 -9.06 -33.82 -5.13
C LEU A 385 -7.69 -33.71 -4.46
N SER A 386 -6.68 -34.45 -4.95
CA SER A 386 -5.31 -34.29 -4.45
C SER A 386 -4.73 -32.94 -4.88
N LYS A 387 -3.74 -32.44 -4.14
CA LYS A 387 -3.09 -31.16 -4.47
C LYS A 387 -2.36 -31.23 -5.82
N GLU A 388 -1.79 -32.39 -6.14
CA GLU A 388 -1.14 -32.65 -7.43
C GLU A 388 -2.15 -32.57 -8.57
N ARG A 389 -3.30 -33.25 -8.44
CA ARG A 389 -4.35 -33.21 -9.47
C ARG A 389 -4.95 -31.82 -9.63
N LEU A 390 -5.06 -31.05 -8.54
CA LEU A 390 -5.46 -29.65 -8.61
C LEU A 390 -4.51 -28.83 -9.48
N PHE A 391 -3.19 -28.96 -9.28
CA PHE A 391 -2.22 -28.23 -10.10
C PHE A 391 -2.14 -28.72 -11.55
N GLU A 392 -2.35 -30.01 -11.80
CA GLU A 392 -2.52 -30.53 -13.16
C GLU A 392 -3.73 -29.89 -13.87
N LEU A 393 -4.88 -29.80 -13.20
CA LEU A 393 -6.08 -29.16 -13.76
C LEU A 393 -5.83 -27.69 -14.09
N ILE A 394 -5.12 -26.96 -13.23
CA ILE A 394 -4.75 -25.57 -13.49
C ILE A 394 -3.83 -25.46 -14.72
N GLU A 395 -2.91 -26.42 -14.89
CA GLU A 395 -2.02 -26.48 -16.05
C GLU A 395 -2.79 -26.81 -17.34
N GLU A 396 -3.72 -27.77 -17.28
CA GLU A 396 -4.66 -28.10 -18.37
C GLU A 396 -5.49 -26.87 -18.77
N SER A 397 -5.94 -26.07 -17.80
CA SER A 397 -6.66 -24.81 -18.01
C SER A 397 -5.75 -23.61 -18.35
N GLN A 398 -4.44 -23.80 -18.51
CA GLN A 398 -3.47 -22.74 -18.84
C GLN A 398 -3.44 -21.56 -17.84
N LEU A 399 -3.77 -21.83 -16.58
CA LEU A 399 -3.81 -20.83 -15.49
C LEU A 399 -2.63 -20.98 -14.51
N ARG A 400 -1.65 -21.83 -14.82
CA ARG A 400 -0.55 -22.18 -13.89
C ARG A 400 0.29 -20.97 -13.48
N ASP A 401 0.52 -20.06 -14.41
CA ASP A 401 1.27 -18.82 -14.17
C ASP A 401 0.47 -17.83 -13.31
N ASN A 402 -0.86 -17.95 -13.27
CA ASN A 402 -1.75 -17.08 -12.49
C ASN A 402 -2.07 -17.64 -11.10
N LEU A 403 -2.27 -18.95 -11.00
CA LEU A 403 -2.65 -19.66 -9.78
C LEU A 403 -1.46 -20.49 -9.28
N GLN A 404 -0.44 -19.78 -8.79
CA GLN A 404 0.82 -20.42 -8.42
C GLN A 404 0.73 -21.15 -7.07
N LEU A 405 -0.05 -20.60 -6.14
CA LEU A 405 -0.06 -21.00 -4.74
C LEU A 405 -1.49 -21.28 -4.25
N SER A 406 -1.63 -22.34 -3.44
CA SER A 406 -2.86 -22.68 -2.74
C SER A 406 -2.59 -22.93 -1.26
N PHE A 407 -3.41 -22.32 -0.42
CA PHE A 407 -3.31 -22.35 1.04
C PHE A 407 -4.70 -22.54 1.67
N PRO A 408 -4.79 -23.05 2.91
CA PRO A 408 -6.03 -23.07 3.68
C PRO A 408 -6.64 -21.67 3.77
N TYR A 409 -7.97 -21.57 3.64
CA TYR A 409 -8.67 -20.28 3.65
C TYR A 409 -8.48 -19.50 4.97
N THR A 410 -8.18 -20.19 6.07
CA THR A 410 -7.92 -19.57 7.38
C THR A 410 -6.58 -18.85 7.45
N GLN A 411 -5.67 -19.11 6.51
CA GLN A 411 -4.33 -18.50 6.47
C GLN A 411 -4.24 -17.32 5.49
N THR A 412 -5.33 -16.93 4.82
CA THR A 412 -5.31 -15.89 3.78
C THR A 412 -4.80 -14.55 4.29
N GLU A 413 -5.21 -14.14 5.50
CA GLU A 413 -4.73 -12.89 6.11
C GLU A 413 -3.21 -12.92 6.39
N GLU A 414 -2.69 -14.04 6.89
CA GLU A 414 -1.25 -14.22 7.13
C GLU A 414 -0.47 -14.16 5.80
N ILE A 415 -0.98 -14.81 4.75
CA ILE A 415 -0.40 -14.75 3.42
C ILE A 415 -0.48 -13.34 2.85
N ALA A 416 -1.59 -12.62 3.04
CA ALA A 416 -1.73 -11.23 2.61
C ALA A 416 -0.69 -10.33 3.29
N VAL A 417 -0.48 -10.48 4.60
CA VAL A 417 0.59 -9.77 5.31
C VAL A 417 1.98 -10.16 4.78
N LYS A 418 2.23 -11.44 4.50
CA LYS A 418 3.52 -11.87 3.89
C LYS A 418 3.73 -11.26 2.50
N VAL A 419 2.70 -11.23 1.66
CA VAL A 419 2.75 -10.63 0.32
C VAL A 419 3.02 -9.13 0.41
N LEU A 420 2.28 -8.41 1.26
CA LEU A 420 2.53 -6.99 1.56
C LEU A 420 3.95 -6.77 2.11
N SER A 421 4.45 -7.70 2.92
CA SER A 421 5.78 -7.60 3.53
C SER A 421 6.93 -7.90 2.56
N ARG A 422 6.67 -8.40 1.35
CA ARG A 422 7.73 -8.66 0.35
C ARG A 422 8.51 -7.38 0.01
N SER A 423 7.84 -6.23 0.09
CA SER A 423 8.43 -4.90 -0.08
C SER A 423 8.76 -4.21 1.25
N PHE A 424 8.63 -4.90 2.39
CA PHE A 424 8.80 -4.32 3.73
C PHE A 424 10.19 -3.70 3.92
N HIS A 425 11.23 -4.28 3.32
CA HIS A 425 12.57 -3.71 3.36
C HIS A 425 12.65 -2.35 2.64
N TYR A 426 11.94 -2.16 1.53
CA TYR A 426 11.87 -0.86 0.87
C TYR A 426 11.03 0.13 1.68
N LEU A 427 9.91 -0.31 2.24
CA LEU A 427 9.05 0.53 3.08
C LEU A 427 9.77 0.99 4.35
N ILE A 428 10.55 0.12 5.01
CA ILE A 428 11.33 0.50 6.20
C ILE A 428 12.44 1.50 5.84
N GLN A 429 13.09 1.34 4.67
CA GLN A 429 14.08 2.29 4.19
C GLN A 429 13.46 3.66 3.92
N ILE A 430 12.32 3.70 3.24
CA ILE A 430 11.57 4.93 2.96
C ILE A 430 11.10 5.58 4.26
N PHE A 431 10.56 4.81 5.21
CA PHE A 431 10.18 5.30 6.53
C PHE A 431 11.37 5.92 7.24
N LEU A 432 12.50 5.20 7.36
CA LEU A 432 13.69 5.72 8.03
C LEU A 432 14.23 6.99 7.35
N LEU A 433 14.26 7.03 6.02
CA LEU A 433 14.74 8.19 5.26
C LEU A 433 13.82 9.41 5.45
N THR A 434 12.50 9.22 5.31
CA THR A 434 11.51 10.30 5.46
C THR A 434 11.41 10.75 6.90
N PHE A 435 11.39 9.83 7.86
CA PHE A 435 11.40 10.13 9.29
C PHE A 435 12.66 10.90 9.72
N PHE A 436 13.85 10.46 9.28
CA PHE A 436 15.11 11.14 9.61
C PHE A 436 15.17 12.54 8.99
N SER A 437 14.73 12.67 7.74
CA SER A 437 14.66 13.97 7.07
C SER A 437 13.65 14.91 7.74
N PHE A 438 12.49 14.40 8.15
CA PHE A 438 11.50 15.16 8.93
C PHE A 438 12.08 15.64 10.26
N PHE A 439 12.74 14.73 10.98
CA PHE A 439 13.39 15.01 12.26
C PHE A 439 14.45 16.11 12.12
N LEU A 440 15.30 16.00 11.10
CA LEU A 440 16.35 16.98 10.83
C LEU A 440 15.75 18.35 10.49
N LEU A 441 14.68 18.39 9.69
CA LEU A 441 13.99 19.62 9.32
C LEU A 441 13.35 20.31 10.53
N SER A 442 12.68 19.52 11.37
CA SER A 442 12.06 20.02 12.59
C SER A 442 13.11 20.58 13.55
N TYR A 443 14.26 19.93 13.67
CA TYR A 443 15.40 20.44 14.44
C TYR A 443 15.97 21.74 13.86
N VAL A 444 16.22 21.81 12.54
CA VAL A 444 16.72 23.02 11.88
C VAL A 444 15.74 24.19 12.06
N MET A 445 14.45 23.94 11.87
CA MET A 445 13.39 24.93 12.05
C MET A 445 13.40 25.50 13.47
N LEU A 446 13.57 24.64 14.48
CA LEU A 446 13.69 25.07 15.87
C LEU A 446 14.98 25.88 16.10
N CYS A 447 16.13 25.45 15.58
CA CYS A 447 17.38 26.19 15.71
C CYS A 447 17.27 27.60 15.11
N ILE A 448 16.66 27.73 13.93
CA ILE A 448 16.45 29.01 13.27
C ILE A 448 15.46 29.88 14.07
N TYR A 449 14.39 29.29 14.60
CA TYR A 449 13.47 29.97 15.51
C TYR A 449 14.20 30.50 16.74
N PHE A 450 15.08 29.69 17.35
CA PHE A 450 15.87 30.08 18.52
C PHE A 450 16.85 31.22 18.20
N VAL A 451 17.57 31.14 17.08
CA VAL A 451 18.50 32.21 16.66
C VAL A 451 17.78 33.54 16.46
N TYR A 452 16.59 33.52 15.85
CA TYR A 452 15.81 34.73 15.58
C TYR A 452 15.18 35.31 16.86
N ASN A 453 14.59 34.46 17.68
CA ASN A 453 13.88 34.87 18.88
C ASN A 453 14.77 34.89 20.14
N CYS A 454 16.10 34.72 19.99
CA CYS A 454 17.03 34.55 21.11
C CYS A 454 16.88 35.63 22.19
N ARG A 455 16.69 36.90 21.79
CA ARG A 455 16.47 38.01 22.74
C ARG A 455 15.14 37.88 23.50
N LYS A 456 14.05 37.59 22.78
CA LYS A 456 12.71 37.38 23.36
C LYS A 456 12.71 36.19 24.32
N ILE A 457 13.29 35.07 23.88
CA ILE A 457 13.45 33.86 24.67
C ILE A 457 14.28 34.14 25.93
N ALA A 458 15.42 34.81 25.80
CA ALA A 458 16.27 35.14 26.94
C ALA A 458 15.55 36.01 27.98
N ILE A 459 14.78 37.01 27.55
CA ILE A 459 13.99 37.88 28.45
C ILE A 459 12.88 37.09 29.16
N PHE A 460 12.12 36.28 28.43
CA PHE A 460 11.02 35.51 29.03
C PHE A 460 11.53 34.44 29.99
N ARG A 461 12.61 33.74 29.64
CA ARG A 461 13.18 32.70 30.50
C ARG A 461 13.90 33.28 31.71
N SER A 462 14.58 34.43 31.60
CA SER A 462 15.14 35.12 32.76
C SER A 462 14.08 35.71 33.68
N SER A 463 12.92 36.07 33.14
CA SER A 463 11.76 36.58 33.89
C SER A 463 10.90 35.48 34.52
N GLY A 464 11.29 34.20 34.38
CA GLY A 464 10.61 33.07 35.02
C GLY A 464 9.37 32.53 34.28
N TYR A 465 9.14 32.92 33.02
CA TYR A 465 8.02 32.39 32.24
C TYR A 465 8.16 30.89 31.97
N SER A 466 7.02 30.21 31.85
CA SER A 466 6.96 28.80 31.52
C SER A 466 7.47 28.52 30.10
N LEU A 467 7.85 27.25 29.82
CA LEU A 467 8.32 26.84 28.50
C LEU A 467 7.23 27.09 27.43
N PHE A 468 5.97 26.74 27.71
CA PHE A 468 4.88 26.93 26.76
C PHE A 468 4.60 28.39 26.45
N GLU A 469 4.67 29.30 27.42
CA GLU A 469 4.50 30.73 27.19
C GLU A 469 5.66 31.30 26.38
N THR A 470 6.89 30.85 26.65
CA THR A 470 8.09 31.31 25.95
C THR A 470 8.06 30.93 24.47
N TYR A 471 7.66 29.69 24.17
CA TYR A 471 7.69 29.09 22.84
C TYR A 471 6.30 29.01 22.18
N LYS A 472 5.32 29.77 22.68
CA LYS A 472 3.92 29.73 22.22
C LYS A 472 3.79 29.85 20.69
N ASP A 473 4.52 30.78 20.09
CA ASP A 473 4.44 31.04 18.64
C ASP A 473 4.93 29.83 17.84
N PHE A 474 5.98 29.14 18.33
CA PHE A 474 6.50 27.93 17.70
C PHE A 474 5.50 26.78 17.79
N PHE A 475 4.90 26.56 18.97
CA PHE A 475 3.86 25.54 19.14
C PHE A 475 2.61 25.84 18.29
N MET A 476 2.18 27.10 18.21
CA MET A 476 1.07 27.51 17.35
C MET A 476 1.38 27.27 15.87
N MET A 477 2.61 27.56 15.44
CA MET A 477 3.04 27.28 14.07
C MET A 477 3.01 25.77 13.76
N ASN A 478 3.48 24.92 14.68
CA ASN A 478 3.37 23.46 14.52
C ASN A 478 1.91 22.97 14.52
N LEU A 479 1.05 23.55 15.36
CA LEU A 479 -0.38 23.25 15.37
C LEU A 479 -1.05 23.62 14.03
N ILE A 480 -0.76 24.80 13.49
CA ILE A 480 -1.27 25.24 12.19
C ILE A 480 -0.76 24.33 11.08
N LYS A 481 0.53 23.96 11.10
CA LYS A 481 1.13 23.03 10.13
C LYS A 481 0.34 21.72 10.07
N TRP A 482 0.18 21.05 11.21
CA TRP A 482 -0.54 19.77 11.28
C TRP A 482 -2.05 19.91 11.05
N GLY A 483 -2.66 21.02 11.50
CA GLY A 483 -4.07 21.32 11.22
C GLY A 483 -4.34 21.49 9.73
N THR A 484 -3.49 22.23 9.01
CA THR A 484 -3.59 22.38 7.55
C THR A 484 -3.39 21.06 6.84
N THR A 485 -2.42 20.24 7.27
CA THR A 485 -2.23 18.87 6.76
C THR A 485 -3.51 18.04 6.91
N SER A 486 -4.13 18.04 8.09
CA SER A 486 -5.42 17.34 8.31
C SER A 486 -6.52 17.83 7.37
N VAL A 487 -6.67 19.15 7.22
CA VAL A 487 -7.69 19.74 6.33
C VAL A 487 -7.45 19.32 4.88
N ILE A 488 -6.21 19.39 4.39
CA ILE A 488 -5.86 18.98 3.03
C ILE A 488 -6.25 17.53 2.78
N PHE A 489 -5.91 16.62 3.70
CA PHE A 489 -6.24 15.19 3.55
C PHE A 489 -7.74 14.91 3.62
N LEU A 490 -8.50 15.64 4.45
CA LEU A 490 -9.95 15.50 4.50
C LEU A 490 -10.67 15.91 3.20
N PHE A 491 -10.07 16.80 2.40
CA PHE A 491 -10.65 17.27 1.14
C PHE A 491 -10.13 16.57 -0.13
N LEU A 492 -8.87 16.10 -0.13
CA LEU A 492 -8.22 15.57 -1.34
C LEU A 492 -8.23 14.05 -1.45
N ILE A 493 -8.24 13.33 -0.33
CA ILE A 493 -8.15 11.87 -0.31
C ILE A 493 -9.42 11.38 0.38
N GLU A 494 -10.14 10.46 -0.28
CA GLU A 494 -11.30 9.76 0.27
C GLU A 494 -11.07 9.43 1.75
N ARG A 495 -12.10 9.55 2.59
CA ARG A 495 -12.08 9.61 4.07
C ARG A 495 -11.53 8.34 4.75
N GLU A 496 -10.33 7.95 4.39
CA GLU A 496 -9.68 6.74 4.78
C GLU A 496 -9.00 6.98 6.15
N PRO A 497 -9.40 6.23 7.19
CA PRO A 497 -8.96 6.48 8.57
C PRO A 497 -7.44 6.34 8.75
N LYS A 498 -6.77 5.58 7.87
CA LYS A 498 -5.31 5.34 7.90
C LYS A 498 -4.49 6.64 7.81
N TYR A 499 -4.93 7.63 7.04
CA TYR A 499 -4.22 8.92 6.91
C TYR A 499 -4.34 9.77 8.17
N LEU A 500 -5.54 9.83 8.76
CA LEU A 500 -5.78 10.57 10.00
C LEU A 500 -4.98 10.00 11.18
N PHE A 501 -4.88 8.66 11.25
CA PHE A 501 -4.03 7.99 12.24
C PHE A 501 -2.57 8.41 12.11
N ASN A 502 -2.01 8.40 10.88
CA ASN A 502 -0.63 8.82 10.65
C ASN A 502 -0.39 10.28 11.01
N ILE A 503 -1.31 11.18 10.65
CA ILE A 503 -1.21 12.61 10.99
C ILE A 503 -1.18 12.79 12.50
N PHE A 504 -2.09 12.14 13.23
CA PHE A 504 -2.12 12.19 14.68
C PHE A 504 -0.81 11.66 15.28
N PHE A 505 -0.36 10.48 14.84
CA PHE A 505 0.88 9.85 15.31
C PHE A 505 2.12 10.74 15.11
N PHE A 506 2.33 11.25 13.90
CA PHE A 506 3.50 12.08 13.62
C PHE A 506 3.41 13.48 14.24
N SER A 507 2.21 14.05 14.39
CA SER A 507 2.03 15.31 15.11
C SER A 507 2.40 15.19 16.60
N PHE A 508 2.06 14.05 17.21
CA PHE A 508 2.42 13.75 18.58
C PHE A 508 3.93 13.56 18.76
N ILE A 509 4.58 12.83 17.83
CA ILE A 509 6.04 12.68 17.81
C ILE A 509 6.73 14.03 17.64
N ASP A 510 6.28 14.86 16.69
CA ASP A 510 6.85 16.20 16.43
C ASP A 510 6.73 17.11 17.66
N PHE A 511 5.62 17.03 18.38
CA PHE A 511 5.43 17.73 19.65
C PHE A 511 6.44 17.27 20.71
N ILE A 512 6.57 15.96 20.94
CA ILE A 512 7.54 15.40 21.90
C ILE A 512 8.97 15.83 21.55
N LEU A 513 9.35 15.68 20.28
CA LEU A 513 10.68 16.04 19.79
C LEU A 513 10.96 17.52 19.96
N SER A 514 10.00 18.37 19.64
CA SER A 514 10.08 19.82 19.85
C SER A 514 10.40 20.17 21.31
N VAL A 515 9.69 19.55 22.26
CA VAL A 515 9.93 19.75 23.70
C VAL A 515 11.33 19.27 24.10
N VAL A 516 11.74 18.08 23.67
CA VAL A 516 13.07 17.52 23.97
C VAL A 516 14.18 18.41 23.42
N PHE A 517 14.04 18.90 22.19
CA PHE A 517 15.01 19.79 21.58
C PHE A 517 15.09 21.15 22.26
N ILE A 518 13.96 21.75 22.63
CA ILE A 518 13.94 22.99 23.41
C ILE A 518 14.71 22.82 24.72
N LEU A 519 14.42 21.76 25.48
CA LEU A 519 15.09 21.49 26.76
C LEU A 519 16.59 21.27 26.59
N SER A 520 17.01 20.53 25.55
CA SER A 520 18.44 20.28 25.29
C SER A 520 19.20 21.54 24.87
N THR A 521 18.57 22.40 24.05
CA THR A 521 19.18 23.65 23.56
C THR A 521 19.24 24.70 24.65
N GLU A 522 18.22 24.82 25.51
CA GLU A 522 18.24 25.69 26.69
C GLU A 522 19.34 25.30 27.68
N LYS A 523 19.49 24.01 27.97
CA LYS A 523 20.55 23.54 28.89
C LYS A 523 21.94 23.91 28.38
N LYS A 524 22.17 23.79 27.07
CA LYS A 524 23.45 24.14 26.43
C LYS A 524 23.70 25.64 26.44
N SER A 525 22.67 26.46 26.22
CA SER A 525 22.80 27.93 26.21
C SER A 525 22.99 28.51 27.61
N GLN A 526 22.32 27.95 28.63
CA GLN A 526 22.56 28.33 30.04
C GLN A 526 23.98 28.02 30.50
N LEU A 527 24.55 26.87 30.12
CA LEU A 527 25.94 26.53 30.41
C LEU A 527 26.94 27.50 29.75
N LEU A 528 26.67 27.95 28.52
CA LEU A 528 27.47 28.96 27.83
C LEU A 528 27.34 30.35 28.49
N LEU A 529 26.15 30.72 28.94
CA LEU A 529 25.91 31.97 29.67
C LEU A 529 26.56 31.99 31.06
N MET A 530 26.63 30.84 31.73
CA MET A 530 27.28 30.70 33.05
C MET A 530 28.81 30.63 32.97
N ASN A 531 29.37 30.16 31.84
CA ASN A 531 30.81 30.08 31.64
C ASN A 531 31.45 31.39 31.12
N GLY A 532 30.63 32.42 30.87
CA GLY A 532 31.08 33.76 30.51
C GLY A 532 31.73 33.87 29.12
N GLY A 533 30.91 34.19 28.10
CA GLY A 533 31.35 34.83 26.85
C GLY A 533 32.15 33.96 25.88
#